data_AF-A0A2E7Z5Y0-F1
#
_entry.id   AF-A0A2E7Z5Y0-F1
#
_cell.length_a   1.000
_cell.length_b   1.000
_cell.length_c   1.000
_cell.angle_alpha   90.00
_cell.angle_beta   90.00
_cell.angle_gamma   90.00
#
_symmetry.space_group_name_H-M   'P 1'
#
loop_
_entity.id
_entity.type
_entity.pdbx_description
1 polymer ?
#
loop_
_entity_poly.entity_id
_entity_poly.type
_entity_poly.pdbx_seq_one_letter_code
_entity_poly.pdbx_strand_id
1 'polypeptide(L)'
;MLDVRPSTGGFPMKLLAAIFLAVFVFGACSTTVTDSVTDNAVNQTNASPEMFGGCILISPIGEVPADVYEVTDVAATNEYPPFTKELTASGLKLVAREDASDDFMRLVGKTIAEIYPRDENLDLEMQEEILKNHYRYRAVIPVPVGDDRSYRQTEEEAFDLTRSQNSICDIIMEDVPSGQVMEVVEHILHYTSDVGLHYTFPNEWGINETSALAQAMQKSIDEGYYNVEQYGDDMGERHHRVLMQEFAYWIISTAWNLQEPYGPQGGDEWTIRNASDLEDKLPEFYEVYQQTVGRTMVAPSSETLQEIGPTRAEESQ
;
A
#
# COMPACT_ATOMS: atom_id res chain seq x y z
N MET A 1 19.60 23.77 -52.63
CA MET A 1 19.67 25.14 -53.18
C MET A 1 19.73 26.07 -51.98
N LEU A 2 20.93 26.60 -51.69
CA LEU A 2 21.29 27.79 -50.89
C LEU A 2 20.65 27.91 -49.48
N ASP A 3 21.30 27.59 -48.36
CA ASP A 3 22.48 28.23 -47.73
C ASP A 3 22.27 29.71 -47.39
N VAL A 4 22.17 30.06 -46.09
CA VAL A 4 22.70 31.26 -45.41
C VAL A 4 22.58 31.10 -43.87
N ARG A 5 23.74 31.04 -43.18
CA ARG A 5 24.03 31.61 -41.83
C ARG A 5 24.88 32.91 -42.05
N PRO A 6 25.35 33.70 -41.06
CA PRO A 6 25.17 33.77 -39.58
C PRO A 6 25.02 35.23 -39.02
N SER A 7 25.00 35.42 -37.69
CA SER A 7 25.94 36.27 -36.89
C SER A 7 25.31 36.72 -35.54
N THR A 8 25.90 36.38 -34.39
CA THR A 8 26.81 37.16 -33.49
C THR A 8 26.15 38.11 -32.48
N GLY A 9 26.54 37.97 -31.21
CA GLY A 9 26.37 38.99 -30.17
C GLY A 9 26.68 38.45 -28.78
N GLY A 10 27.94 38.55 -28.34
CA GLY A 10 28.34 38.32 -26.94
C GLY A 10 28.40 39.61 -26.13
N PHE A 11 28.62 39.53 -24.81
CA PHE A 11 29.30 40.48 -23.89
C PHE A 11 29.18 39.98 -22.42
N PRO A 12 29.99 40.44 -21.43
CA PRO A 12 31.28 39.88 -21.05
C PRO A 12 31.39 39.40 -19.57
N MET A 13 32.56 38.82 -19.26
CA MET A 13 33.11 38.51 -17.94
C MET A 13 33.98 39.66 -17.40
N LYS A 14 33.86 40.03 -16.12
CA LYS A 14 34.88 40.65 -15.22
C LYS A 14 34.37 40.54 -13.76
N LEU A 15 35.15 40.49 -12.67
CA LEU A 15 36.51 40.09 -12.30
C LEU A 15 36.61 40.43 -10.79
N LEU A 16 37.16 39.53 -9.97
CA LEU A 16 37.81 39.66 -8.64
C LEU A 16 37.44 40.79 -7.65
N ALA A 17 37.32 40.42 -6.36
CA ALA A 17 38.29 40.80 -5.33
C ALA A 17 38.04 40.07 -3.99
N ALA A 18 39.11 39.78 -3.27
CA ALA A 18 39.17 39.00 -2.05
C ALA A 18 39.53 39.84 -0.81
N ILE A 19 39.37 39.21 0.37
CA ILE A 19 40.04 39.45 1.67
C ILE A 19 39.51 40.61 2.53
N PHE A 20 39.05 40.30 3.76
CA PHE A 20 39.75 40.71 4.99
C PHE A 20 39.26 39.93 6.24
N LEU A 21 40.25 39.36 6.94
CA LEU A 21 40.18 38.78 8.27
C LEU A 21 40.24 39.91 9.31
N ALA A 22 39.38 39.90 10.32
CA ALA A 22 39.57 40.69 11.54
C ALA A 22 39.14 39.89 12.77
N VAL A 23 40.16 39.41 13.49
CA VAL A 23 40.08 38.91 14.86
C VAL A 23 40.03 40.12 15.79
N PHE A 24 39.05 40.17 16.69
CA PHE A 24 39.10 41.00 17.90
C PHE A 24 38.80 40.14 19.12
N VAL A 25 39.77 40.11 20.03
CA VAL A 25 39.69 39.62 21.40
C VAL A 25 39.42 40.82 22.32
N PHE A 26 38.72 40.57 23.43
CA PHE A 26 38.54 41.33 24.70
C PHE A 26 37.03 41.39 25.02
N GLY A 27 36.51 41.11 26.21
CA GLY A 27 37.08 40.76 27.51
C GLY A 27 35.91 40.45 28.45
N ALA A 28 36.20 39.80 29.57
CA ALA A 28 35.22 39.36 30.56
C ALA A 28 34.41 40.50 31.19
N CYS A 29 33.12 40.26 31.45
CA CYS A 29 32.39 40.83 32.58
C CYS A 29 31.42 39.76 33.11
N SER A 30 31.66 39.39 34.36
CA SER A 30 30.84 38.57 35.22
C SER A 30 29.67 39.38 35.79
N THR A 31 28.44 38.90 35.61
CA THR A 31 27.32 39.17 36.52
C THR A 31 26.41 37.95 36.54
N THR A 32 26.46 37.22 37.65
CA THR A 32 25.42 36.28 38.08
C THR A 32 24.21 37.08 38.55
N VAL A 33 23.07 36.91 37.88
CA VAL A 33 21.74 37.19 38.46
C VAL A 33 20.87 35.97 38.21
N THR A 34 20.32 35.50 39.31
CA THR A 34 19.44 34.36 39.55
C THR A 34 18.14 34.37 38.75
N ASP A 35 17.77 33.17 38.31
CA ASP A 35 16.44 32.61 38.05
C ASP A 35 15.30 33.53 37.61
N SER A 36 14.92 33.37 36.36
CA SER A 36 13.51 33.30 35.99
C SER A 36 13.34 32.16 34.97
N VAL A 37 12.69 31.08 35.43
CA VAL A 37 12.15 30.02 34.58
C VAL A 37 11.23 30.66 33.56
N THR A 38 11.68 30.75 32.32
CA THR A 38 10.79 30.89 31.17
C THR A 38 10.73 29.53 30.51
N ASP A 39 9.63 28.82 30.76
CA ASP A 39 9.20 27.66 29.99
C ASP A 39 9.15 28.07 28.51
N ASN A 40 10.23 27.78 27.79
CA ASN A 40 10.14 27.61 26.35
C ASN A 40 9.44 26.27 26.14
N ALA A 41 8.12 26.29 26.22
CA ALA A 41 7.28 25.26 25.65
C ALA A 41 7.75 25.08 24.20
N VAL A 42 8.46 23.99 23.98
CA VAL A 42 8.82 23.51 22.66
C VAL A 42 7.50 23.41 21.92
N ASN A 43 7.28 24.31 20.98
CA ASN A 43 6.23 24.20 20.00
C ASN A 43 6.63 23.02 19.11
N GLN A 44 6.40 21.79 19.60
CA GLN A 44 6.41 20.60 18.77
C GLN A 44 5.22 20.79 17.83
N THR A 45 5.50 21.38 16.68
CA THR A 45 4.69 21.12 15.49
C THR A 45 4.70 19.61 15.32
N ASN A 46 3.65 18.94 15.80
CA ASN A 46 3.39 17.54 15.51
C ASN A 46 3.18 17.46 14.00
N ALA A 47 4.26 17.39 13.24
CA ALA A 47 4.20 17.06 11.83
C ALA A 47 3.58 15.66 11.74
N SER A 48 2.53 15.52 10.95
CA SER A 48 1.97 14.21 10.61
C SER A 48 3.10 13.31 10.12
N PRO A 49 3.11 12.01 10.49
CA PRO A 49 4.01 11.02 9.91
C PRO A 49 4.14 11.19 8.40
N GLU A 50 5.36 11.11 7.89
CA GLU A 50 5.62 11.17 6.46
C GLU A 50 5.04 9.91 5.79
N MET A 51 4.32 10.11 4.69
CA MET A 51 3.63 9.05 3.95
C MET A 51 4.36 8.76 2.65
N PHE A 52 4.85 7.54 2.51
CA PHE A 52 5.40 7.04 1.27
C PHE A 52 4.26 6.77 0.26
N GLY A 53 4.44 7.28 -0.96
CA GLY A 53 3.49 7.13 -2.06
C GLY A 53 2.06 7.62 -1.75
N GLY A 54 1.91 8.49 -0.74
CA GLY A 54 0.66 9.12 -0.34
C GLY A 54 -0.23 8.33 0.61
N CYS A 55 0.13 7.11 1.01
CA CYS A 55 -0.70 6.27 1.87
C CYS A 55 0.02 5.35 2.85
N ILE A 56 1.31 5.06 2.67
CA ILE A 56 2.06 4.11 3.50
C ILE A 56 2.85 4.88 4.55
N LEU A 57 2.73 4.53 5.82
CA LEU A 57 3.56 5.12 6.87
C LEU A 57 5.04 4.77 6.65
N ILE A 58 5.93 5.76 6.67
CA ILE A 58 7.38 5.51 6.56
C ILE A 58 7.96 4.96 7.87
N SER A 59 7.37 5.35 9.01
CA SER A 59 7.87 4.97 10.33
C SER A 59 7.04 3.83 10.94
N PRO A 60 7.68 2.79 11.51
CA PRO A 60 6.99 1.68 12.16
C PRO A 60 6.50 2.08 13.56
N ILE A 61 5.41 2.85 13.63
CA ILE A 61 4.87 3.41 14.87
C ILE A 61 3.84 2.52 15.58
N GLY A 62 3.40 1.44 14.95
CA GLY A 62 2.42 0.51 15.52
C GLY A 62 3.02 -0.52 16.47
N GLU A 63 2.19 -1.01 17.39
CA GLU A 63 2.56 -2.07 18.33
C GLU A 63 2.32 -3.46 17.71
N VAL A 64 3.26 -4.38 17.94
CA VAL A 64 3.17 -5.76 17.45
C VAL A 64 2.73 -6.66 18.61
N PRO A 65 1.58 -7.35 18.52
CA PRO A 65 1.13 -8.28 19.55
C PRO A 65 1.98 -9.55 19.60
N ALA A 66 1.84 -10.32 20.68
CA ALA A 66 2.53 -11.61 20.82
C ALA A 66 2.03 -12.66 19.82
N ASP A 67 0.73 -12.68 19.51
CA ASP A 67 0.15 -13.51 18.46
C ASP A 67 -0.18 -12.64 17.25
N VAL A 68 0.67 -12.69 16.22
CA VAL A 68 0.49 -11.89 15.00
C VAL A 68 -0.59 -12.45 14.06
N TYR A 69 -1.07 -13.67 14.32
CA TYR A 69 -2.13 -14.35 13.55
C TYR A 69 -3.52 -14.09 14.11
N GLU A 70 -3.66 -13.23 15.12
CA GLU A 70 -4.92 -12.97 15.78
C GLU A 70 -6.01 -12.55 14.77
N VAL A 71 -7.20 -13.12 14.97
CA VAL A 71 -8.45 -12.69 14.34
C VAL A 71 -9.42 -12.35 15.45
N THR A 72 -9.80 -11.08 15.57
CA THR A 72 -10.78 -10.63 16.56
C THR A 72 -12.20 -10.74 15.99
N ASP A 73 -13.20 -10.63 16.86
CA ASP A 73 -14.56 -10.35 16.41
C ASP A 73 -14.72 -8.84 16.14
N VAL A 74 -15.83 -8.46 15.50
CA VAL A 74 -16.21 -7.07 15.30
C VAL A 74 -16.52 -6.41 16.65
N ALA A 75 -15.88 -5.28 16.93
CA ALA A 75 -16.06 -4.53 18.17
C ALA A 75 -16.25 -3.05 17.88
N ALA A 76 -17.04 -2.37 18.72
CA ALA A 76 -17.19 -0.93 18.67
C ALA A 76 -15.86 -0.23 19.01
N THR A 77 -15.55 0.86 18.30
CA THR A 77 -14.33 1.65 18.47
C THR A 77 -14.59 3.14 18.30
N ASN A 78 -13.74 3.95 18.91
CA ASN A 78 -13.62 5.38 18.62
C ASN A 78 -12.18 5.76 18.25
N GLU A 79 -11.30 4.76 18.02
CA GLU A 79 -9.88 5.00 17.69
C GLU A 79 -9.71 5.50 16.26
N TYR A 80 -10.62 5.13 15.36
CA TYR A 80 -10.54 5.37 13.93
C TYR A 80 -11.71 6.21 13.41
N PRO A 81 -11.95 7.45 13.85
CA PRO A 81 -13.05 8.26 13.33
C PRO A 81 -12.92 8.47 11.79
N PRO A 82 -14.00 8.45 11.01
CA PRO A 82 -15.42 8.37 11.40
C PRO A 82 -15.95 6.94 11.56
N PHE A 83 -15.09 5.93 11.56
CA PHE A 83 -15.47 4.53 11.72
C PHE A 83 -15.82 4.24 13.18
N THR A 84 -16.88 3.46 13.37
CA THR A 84 -17.49 3.18 14.68
C THR A 84 -17.27 1.75 15.14
N LYS A 85 -16.75 0.88 14.27
CA LYS A 85 -16.40 -0.50 14.58
C LYS A 85 -15.16 -0.96 13.84
N GLU A 86 -14.55 -2.00 14.38
CA GLU A 86 -13.31 -2.56 13.86
C GLU A 86 -13.25 -4.09 14.01
N LEU A 87 -12.37 -4.70 13.23
CA LEU A 87 -11.94 -6.09 13.35
C LEU A 87 -10.45 -6.16 12.96
N THR A 88 -9.66 -6.96 13.67
CA THR A 88 -8.28 -7.28 13.25
C THR A 88 -8.21 -8.69 12.72
N ALA A 89 -7.52 -8.88 11.59
CA ALA A 89 -7.18 -10.19 11.05
C ALA A 89 -5.73 -10.18 10.57
N SER A 90 -4.86 -10.96 11.23
CA SER A 90 -3.46 -11.15 10.83
C SER A 90 -2.71 -9.81 10.58
N GLY A 91 -2.90 -8.84 11.47
CA GLY A 91 -2.26 -7.51 11.38
C GLY A 91 -2.96 -6.49 10.49
N LEU A 92 -3.90 -6.91 9.63
CA LEU A 92 -4.75 -5.99 8.88
C LEU A 92 -5.94 -5.58 9.77
N LYS A 93 -6.14 -4.26 9.92
CA LYS A 93 -7.25 -3.70 10.71
C LYS A 93 -8.36 -3.27 9.75
N LEU A 94 -9.51 -3.93 9.80
CA LEU A 94 -10.73 -3.51 9.13
C LEU A 94 -11.44 -2.49 9.99
N VAL A 95 -11.88 -1.38 9.40
CA VAL A 95 -12.67 -0.33 10.08
C VAL A 95 -13.89 0.00 9.26
N ALA A 96 -15.04 0.14 9.92
CA ALA A 96 -16.31 0.39 9.24
C ALA A 96 -17.21 1.32 10.04
N ARG A 97 -18.20 1.90 9.36
CA ARG A 97 -19.33 2.57 10.00
C ARG A 97 -20.42 1.54 10.30
N GLU A 98 -21.46 1.95 11.02
CA GLU A 98 -22.56 1.06 11.45
C GLU A 98 -23.32 0.39 10.29
N ASP A 99 -23.28 0.96 9.10
CA ASP A 99 -24.00 0.50 7.91
C ASP A 99 -23.40 -0.75 7.26
N ALA A 100 -22.08 -0.95 7.34
CA ALA A 100 -21.44 -2.18 6.87
C ALA A 100 -21.92 -3.39 7.68
N SER A 101 -21.98 -4.57 7.08
CA SER A 101 -22.37 -5.79 7.79
C SER A 101 -21.23 -6.35 8.64
N ASP A 102 -21.52 -6.70 9.89
CA ASP A 102 -20.55 -7.42 10.73
C ASP A 102 -20.20 -8.79 10.13
N ASP A 103 -21.16 -9.45 9.47
CA ASP A 103 -20.93 -10.76 8.85
C ASP A 103 -20.01 -10.64 7.63
N PHE A 104 -20.13 -9.55 6.87
CA PHE A 104 -19.20 -9.25 5.79
C PHE A 104 -17.79 -8.98 6.33
N MET A 105 -17.65 -8.15 7.38
CA MET A 105 -16.35 -7.91 8.02
C MET A 105 -15.71 -9.21 8.55
N ARG A 106 -16.49 -10.11 9.17
CA ARG A 106 -16.00 -11.43 9.61
C ARG A 106 -15.57 -12.29 8.44
N LEU A 107 -16.28 -12.26 7.32
CA LEU A 107 -15.94 -13.01 6.12
C LEU A 107 -14.66 -12.51 5.46
N VAL A 108 -14.45 -11.19 5.41
CA VAL A 108 -13.17 -10.60 4.98
C VAL A 108 -12.05 -11.01 5.96
N GLY A 109 -12.30 -10.96 7.28
CA GLY A 109 -11.35 -11.42 8.28
C GLY A 109 -10.97 -12.90 8.14
N LYS A 110 -11.94 -13.77 7.86
CA LYS A 110 -11.73 -15.19 7.55
C LYS A 110 -10.86 -15.36 6.29
N THR A 111 -11.16 -14.61 5.23
CA THR A 111 -10.40 -14.61 3.98
C THR A 111 -8.95 -14.23 4.20
N ILE A 112 -8.70 -13.17 4.98
CA ILE A 112 -7.35 -12.75 5.36
C ILE A 112 -6.64 -13.87 6.13
N ALA A 113 -7.30 -14.51 7.11
CA ALA A 113 -6.72 -15.58 7.90
C ALA A 113 -6.35 -16.82 7.05
N GLU A 114 -7.16 -17.14 6.03
CA GLU A 114 -6.89 -18.23 5.09
C GLU A 114 -5.70 -17.97 4.17
N ILE A 115 -5.36 -16.70 3.89
CA ILE A 115 -4.16 -16.34 3.14
C ILE A 115 -2.88 -16.66 3.92
N TYR A 116 -2.93 -16.60 5.25
CA TYR A 116 -1.78 -16.80 6.15
C TYR A 116 -1.95 -18.02 7.07
N PRO A 117 -2.08 -19.25 6.52
CA PRO A 117 -2.24 -20.42 7.35
C PRO A 117 -0.93 -20.74 8.06
N ARG A 118 -1.04 -21.24 9.29
CA ARG A 118 0.08 -21.81 10.06
C ARG A 118 0.36 -23.23 9.59
N ASP A 119 0.86 -23.37 8.37
CA ASP A 119 1.24 -24.63 7.73
C ASP A 119 2.76 -24.85 7.83
N GLU A 120 3.19 -26.05 8.24
CA GLU A 120 4.61 -26.40 8.39
C GLU A 120 5.38 -26.45 7.05
N ASN A 121 4.68 -26.49 5.92
CA ASN A 121 5.27 -26.43 4.59
C ASN A 121 5.58 -25.00 4.13
N LEU A 122 5.10 -23.99 4.87
CA LEU A 122 5.37 -22.58 4.59
C LEU A 122 6.56 -22.06 5.40
N ASP A 123 7.13 -20.96 4.91
CA ASP A 123 8.14 -20.17 5.62
C ASP A 123 7.45 -19.29 6.67
N LEU A 124 7.14 -19.90 7.82
CA LEU A 124 6.44 -19.22 8.91
C LEU A 124 7.23 -18.04 9.50
N GLU A 125 8.56 -18.06 9.42
CA GLU A 125 9.39 -16.94 9.90
C GLU A 125 9.17 -15.70 9.02
N MET A 126 9.23 -15.86 7.70
CA MET A 126 8.97 -14.77 6.76
C MET A 126 7.49 -14.37 6.76
N GLN A 127 6.57 -15.33 6.88
CA GLN A 127 5.14 -15.05 7.02
C GLN A 127 4.87 -14.20 8.26
N GLU A 128 5.42 -14.55 9.43
CA GLU A 128 5.30 -13.72 10.63
C GLU A 128 5.84 -12.31 10.42
N GLU A 129 6.95 -12.13 9.69
CA GLU A 129 7.51 -10.81 9.42
C GLU A 129 6.60 -9.94 8.56
N ILE A 130 5.90 -10.53 7.56
CA ILE A 130 4.84 -9.85 6.80
C ILE A 130 3.75 -9.34 7.74
N LEU A 131 3.25 -10.21 8.64
CA LEU A 131 2.18 -9.85 9.57
C LEU A 131 2.64 -8.78 10.57
N LYS A 132 3.88 -8.89 11.08
CA LYS A 132 4.50 -7.86 11.95
C LYS A 132 4.55 -6.51 11.24
N ASN A 133 4.83 -6.48 9.94
CA ASN A 133 4.86 -5.24 9.17
C ASN A 133 3.47 -4.61 9.03
N HIS A 134 2.40 -5.38 8.85
CA HIS A 134 1.03 -4.82 8.90
C HIS A 134 0.74 -4.10 10.23
N TYR A 135 1.16 -4.68 11.35
CA TYR A 135 1.04 -4.04 12.66
C TYR A 135 1.93 -2.80 12.81
N ARG A 136 3.23 -2.92 12.54
CA ARG A 136 4.22 -1.84 12.68
C ARG A 136 3.84 -0.60 11.88
N TYR A 137 3.30 -0.80 10.69
CA TYR A 137 2.93 0.28 9.78
C TYR A 137 1.42 0.55 9.78
N ARG A 138 0.68 0.05 10.78
CA ARG A 138 -0.74 0.29 11.01
C ARG A 138 -1.57 0.22 9.72
N ALA A 139 -1.55 -0.93 9.06
CA ALA A 139 -2.36 -1.20 7.87
C ALA A 139 -3.85 -1.22 8.25
N VAL A 140 -4.58 -0.17 7.87
CA VAL A 140 -6.00 0.03 8.18
C VAL A 140 -6.79 0.11 6.89
N ILE A 141 -7.82 -0.74 6.77
CA ILE A 141 -8.66 -0.90 5.59
C ILE A 141 -10.09 -0.46 5.92
N PRO A 142 -10.56 0.68 5.39
CA PRO A 142 -11.95 1.06 5.44
C PRO A 142 -12.85 0.10 4.67
N VAL A 143 -14.02 -0.20 5.23
CA VAL A 143 -15.05 -1.06 4.62
C VAL A 143 -16.36 -0.28 4.45
N PRO A 144 -16.54 0.47 3.35
CA PRO A 144 -17.80 1.13 3.05
C PRO A 144 -18.79 0.19 2.36
N VAL A 145 -20.07 0.60 2.33
CA VAL A 145 -21.13 -0.09 1.58
C VAL A 145 -21.30 0.57 0.21
N GLY A 146 -21.21 -0.23 -0.85
CA GLY A 146 -21.14 0.23 -2.23
C GLY A 146 -20.01 1.24 -2.43
N ASP A 147 -20.26 2.23 -3.28
CA ASP A 147 -19.32 3.33 -3.52
C ASP A 147 -19.57 4.56 -2.61
N ASP A 148 -20.26 4.38 -1.47
CA ASP A 148 -20.47 5.49 -0.53
C ASP A 148 -19.17 5.82 0.22
N ARG A 149 -18.44 6.79 -0.33
CA ARG A 149 -17.25 7.39 0.27
C ARG A 149 -17.52 8.81 0.77
N SER A 150 -18.79 9.17 1.00
CA SER A 150 -19.20 10.53 1.37
C SER A 150 -18.54 11.03 2.66
N TYR A 151 -18.23 10.12 3.60
CA TYR A 151 -17.52 10.40 4.85
C TYR A 151 -16.17 11.10 4.63
N ARG A 152 -15.51 10.88 3.49
CA ARG A 152 -14.25 11.56 3.15
C ARG A 152 -14.42 13.07 2.97
N GLN A 153 -15.64 13.53 2.68
CA GLN A 153 -15.97 14.95 2.53
C GLN A 153 -16.81 15.47 3.70
N THR A 154 -17.83 14.71 4.12
CA THR A 154 -18.76 15.16 5.17
C THR A 154 -18.16 15.11 6.56
N GLU A 155 -17.16 14.25 6.76
CA GLU A 155 -16.44 14.01 8.02
C GLU A 155 -14.92 14.09 7.80
N GLU A 156 -14.48 15.00 6.91
CA GLU A 156 -13.09 15.15 6.46
C GLU A 156 -12.09 15.26 7.62
N GLU A 157 -12.35 16.11 8.62
CA GLU A 157 -11.45 16.28 9.78
C GLU A 157 -11.26 14.98 10.59
N ALA A 158 -12.35 14.22 10.76
CA ALA A 158 -12.33 12.93 11.44
C ALA A 158 -11.53 11.91 10.62
N PHE A 159 -11.80 11.82 9.33
CA PHE A 159 -11.07 10.92 8.44
C PHE A 159 -9.59 11.28 8.33
N ASP A 160 -9.24 12.56 8.26
CA ASP A 160 -7.85 13.03 8.20
C ASP A 160 -7.07 12.71 9.47
N LEU A 161 -7.72 12.76 10.64
CA LEU A 161 -7.09 12.31 11.89
C LEU A 161 -6.67 10.84 11.77
N THR A 162 -7.59 9.97 11.35
CA THR A 162 -7.34 8.55 11.14
C THR A 162 -6.27 8.32 10.07
N ARG A 163 -6.41 8.98 8.91
CA ARG A 163 -5.46 8.85 7.80
C ARG A 163 -4.06 9.33 8.16
N SER A 164 -3.92 10.35 9.00
CA SER A 164 -2.60 10.88 9.38
C SER A 164 -1.76 9.91 10.21
N GLN A 165 -2.37 8.87 10.79
CA GLN A 165 -1.70 7.97 11.74
C GLN A 165 -1.68 6.51 11.30
N ASN A 166 -2.20 6.18 10.12
CA ASN A 166 -2.39 4.81 9.65
C ASN A 166 -2.05 4.70 8.17
N SER A 167 -1.58 3.53 7.74
CA SER A 167 -1.43 3.24 6.32
C SER A 167 -2.81 2.89 5.75
N ILE A 168 -3.40 3.82 4.98
CA ILE A 168 -4.73 3.67 4.36
C ILE A 168 -4.56 3.87 2.86
N CYS A 169 -4.25 2.79 2.15
CA CYS A 169 -3.94 2.79 0.72
C CYS A 169 -5.15 2.55 -0.17
N ASP A 170 -6.15 1.83 0.34
CA ASP A 170 -7.33 1.46 -0.41
C ASP A 170 -8.54 1.18 0.50
N ILE A 171 -9.62 0.63 -0.03
CA ILE A 171 -10.80 0.21 0.73
C ILE A 171 -11.23 -1.19 0.31
N ILE A 172 -12.11 -1.86 1.07
CA ILE A 172 -12.82 -3.06 0.61
C ILE A 172 -14.31 -2.74 0.61
N MET A 173 -14.93 -2.67 -0.56
CA MET A 173 -16.36 -2.34 -0.64
C MET A 173 -17.23 -3.57 -0.38
N GLU A 174 -18.25 -3.42 0.45
CA GLU A 174 -19.37 -4.35 0.55
C GLU A 174 -20.42 -4.04 -0.53
N ASP A 175 -21.20 -5.03 -0.96
CA ASP A 175 -22.35 -4.87 -1.87
C ASP A 175 -21.97 -4.32 -3.26
N VAL A 176 -20.85 -4.79 -3.80
CA VAL A 176 -20.45 -4.54 -5.19
C VAL A 176 -21.29 -5.43 -6.12
N PRO A 177 -22.02 -4.87 -7.11
CA PRO A 177 -23.01 -5.62 -7.90
C PRO A 177 -22.45 -6.79 -8.71
N SER A 178 -21.16 -6.78 -9.03
CA SER A 178 -20.49 -7.82 -9.81
C SER A 178 -18.99 -7.81 -9.47
N GLY A 179 -18.45 -8.98 -9.12
CA GLY A 179 -17.03 -9.13 -8.82
C GLY A 179 -16.66 -9.01 -7.36
N GLN A 180 -17.62 -9.14 -6.43
CA GLN A 180 -17.40 -9.01 -5.00
C GLN A 180 -16.22 -9.87 -4.48
N VAL A 181 -16.01 -11.05 -5.08
CA VAL A 181 -14.87 -11.91 -4.73
C VAL A 181 -13.54 -11.24 -5.04
N MET A 182 -13.38 -10.66 -6.23
CA MET A 182 -12.14 -9.99 -6.59
C MET A 182 -11.98 -8.65 -5.89
N GLU A 183 -13.07 -7.89 -5.68
CA GLU A 183 -13.04 -6.70 -4.82
C GLU A 183 -12.37 -7.00 -3.48
N VAL A 184 -12.80 -8.08 -2.80
CA VAL A 184 -12.21 -8.46 -1.50
C VAL A 184 -10.77 -8.91 -1.65
N VAL A 185 -10.47 -9.82 -2.59
CA VAL A 185 -9.12 -10.40 -2.73
C VAL A 185 -8.09 -9.36 -3.19
N GLU A 186 -8.43 -8.56 -4.21
CA GLU A 186 -7.59 -7.50 -4.76
C GLU A 186 -7.19 -6.50 -3.68
N HIS A 187 -8.16 -5.94 -2.96
CA HIS A 187 -7.87 -4.94 -1.96
C HIS A 187 -7.16 -5.52 -0.73
N ILE A 188 -7.38 -6.79 -0.33
CA ILE A 188 -6.51 -7.44 0.66
C ILE A 188 -5.06 -7.52 0.14
N LEU A 189 -4.89 -7.88 -1.13
CA LEU A 189 -3.57 -8.00 -1.75
C LEU A 189 -2.87 -6.65 -1.90
N HIS A 190 -3.61 -5.55 -2.12
CA HIS A 190 -3.05 -4.19 -2.13
C HIS A 190 -2.38 -3.86 -0.80
N TYR A 191 -3.02 -4.11 0.34
CA TYR A 191 -2.40 -3.88 1.64
C TYR A 191 -1.27 -4.88 1.94
N THR A 192 -1.44 -6.12 1.50
CA THR A 192 -0.40 -7.14 1.64
C THR A 192 0.87 -6.75 0.89
N SER A 193 0.76 -6.24 -0.35
CA SER A 193 1.91 -5.84 -1.16
C SER A 193 2.50 -4.52 -0.67
N ASP A 194 1.68 -3.48 -0.50
CA ASP A 194 2.13 -2.12 -0.20
C ASP A 194 2.75 -1.97 1.19
N VAL A 195 2.33 -2.82 2.14
CA VAL A 195 2.82 -2.77 3.52
C VAL A 195 3.58 -4.04 3.88
N GLY A 196 2.94 -5.21 3.79
CA GLY A 196 3.52 -6.47 4.24
C GLY A 196 4.77 -6.87 3.46
N LEU A 197 4.63 -7.09 2.15
CA LEU A 197 5.71 -7.54 1.26
C LEU A 197 6.74 -6.42 1.03
N HIS A 198 6.30 -5.17 0.89
CA HIS A 198 7.17 -4.01 0.72
C HIS A 198 8.31 -3.96 1.75
N TYR A 199 7.98 -4.13 3.03
CA TYR A 199 8.96 -4.06 4.13
C TYR A 199 9.67 -5.39 4.40
N THR A 200 9.05 -6.52 4.05
CA THR A 200 9.66 -7.85 4.27
C THR A 200 10.67 -8.21 3.19
N PHE A 201 10.37 -7.86 1.93
CA PHE A 201 11.16 -8.21 0.74
C PHE A 201 11.44 -6.96 -0.11
N PRO A 202 12.23 -5.98 0.38
CA PRO A 202 12.36 -4.68 -0.27
C PRO A 202 13.04 -4.72 -1.65
N ASN A 203 13.80 -5.77 -1.96
CA ASN A 203 14.42 -5.93 -3.28
C ASN A 203 13.48 -6.61 -4.27
N GLU A 204 12.57 -7.46 -3.79
CA GLU A 204 11.66 -8.24 -4.62
C GLU A 204 10.33 -7.50 -4.84
N TRP A 205 9.72 -7.03 -3.75
CA TRP A 205 8.38 -6.44 -3.68
C TRP A 205 8.38 -4.97 -3.24
N GLY A 206 9.54 -4.40 -2.93
CA GLY A 206 9.63 -3.00 -2.54
C GLY A 206 9.11 -2.07 -3.62
N ILE A 207 8.42 -1.00 -3.22
CA ILE A 207 7.88 0.01 -4.13
C ILE A 207 9.01 0.97 -4.48
N ASN A 208 9.84 0.55 -5.42
CA ASN A 208 10.94 1.34 -5.96
C ASN A 208 11.29 0.82 -7.35
N GLU A 209 11.88 1.69 -8.17
CA GLU A 209 12.23 1.40 -9.57
C GLU A 209 13.21 0.24 -9.74
N THR A 210 13.95 -0.13 -8.69
CA THR A 210 14.98 -1.18 -8.75
C THR A 210 14.49 -2.55 -8.31
N SER A 211 13.27 -2.64 -7.77
CA SER A 211 12.71 -3.90 -7.29
C SER A 211 12.44 -4.89 -8.43
N ALA A 212 12.41 -6.18 -8.13
CA ALA A 212 12.00 -7.19 -9.09
C ALA A 212 10.56 -6.95 -9.58
N LEU A 213 9.66 -6.50 -8.69
CA LEU A 213 8.29 -6.13 -9.02
C LEU A 213 8.23 -5.01 -10.07
N ALA A 214 8.98 -3.93 -9.88
CA ALA A 214 9.01 -2.81 -10.83
C ALA A 214 9.55 -3.23 -12.20
N GLN A 215 10.61 -4.06 -12.22
CA GLN A 215 11.19 -4.57 -13.47
C GLN A 215 10.21 -5.50 -14.20
N ALA A 216 9.53 -6.38 -13.48
CA ALA A 216 8.53 -7.29 -14.03
C ALA A 216 7.28 -6.55 -14.52
N MET A 217 6.86 -5.49 -13.81
CA MET A 217 5.78 -4.60 -14.22
C MET A 217 6.13 -3.93 -15.55
N GLN A 218 7.32 -3.31 -15.65
CA GLN A 218 7.74 -2.64 -16.88
C GLN A 218 7.82 -3.62 -18.06
N LYS A 219 8.37 -4.82 -17.83
CA LYS A 219 8.38 -5.87 -18.85
C LYS A 219 6.97 -6.26 -19.29
N SER A 220 6.04 -6.40 -18.34
CA SER A 220 4.63 -6.72 -18.64
C SER A 220 3.95 -5.63 -19.45
N ILE A 221 4.27 -4.37 -19.21
CA ILE A 221 3.79 -3.25 -20.02
C ILE A 221 4.38 -3.32 -21.44
N ASP A 222 5.70 -3.50 -21.56
CA ASP A 222 6.41 -3.53 -22.84
C ASP A 222 5.96 -4.70 -23.74
N GLU A 223 5.66 -5.85 -23.14
CA GLU A 223 5.17 -7.06 -23.83
C GLU A 223 3.64 -7.05 -24.05
N GLY A 224 2.95 -6.02 -23.57
CA GLY A 224 1.50 -5.86 -23.73
C GLY A 224 0.67 -6.81 -22.85
N TYR A 225 1.24 -7.35 -21.78
CA TYR A 225 0.52 -8.16 -20.81
C TYR A 225 -0.28 -7.34 -19.81
N TYR A 226 0.23 -6.16 -19.45
CA TYR A 226 -0.38 -5.20 -18.54
C TYR A 226 -0.62 -3.86 -19.26
N ASN A 227 -1.88 -3.55 -19.52
CA ASN A 227 -2.31 -2.30 -20.15
C ASN A 227 -2.64 -1.25 -19.09
N VAL A 228 -1.87 -0.17 -19.08
CA VAL A 228 -1.96 0.89 -18.07
C VAL A 228 -2.63 2.17 -18.57
N GLU A 229 -3.22 2.18 -19.77
CA GLU A 229 -3.78 3.39 -20.40
C GLU A 229 -4.85 4.09 -19.55
N GLN A 230 -5.59 3.34 -18.72
CA GLN A 230 -6.61 3.90 -17.83
C GLN A 230 -6.04 4.66 -16.63
N TYR A 231 -4.79 4.38 -16.25
CA TYR A 231 -4.09 5.06 -15.15
C TYR A 231 -3.42 6.31 -15.71
N GLY A 232 -4.21 7.38 -15.89
CA GLY A 232 -3.71 8.66 -16.41
C GLY A 232 -2.49 9.20 -15.67
N ASP A 233 -1.70 10.04 -16.34
CA ASP A 233 -0.46 10.63 -15.80
C ASP A 233 -0.72 11.70 -14.71
N ASP A 234 -1.97 12.03 -14.41
CA ASP A 234 -2.35 13.11 -13.47
C ASP A 234 -2.16 12.74 -11.99
N MET A 235 -1.80 11.47 -11.70
CA MET A 235 -1.51 11.00 -10.34
C MET A 235 -0.14 11.43 -9.79
N GLY A 236 0.71 12.03 -10.63
CA GLY A 236 2.03 12.55 -10.24
C GLY A 236 2.93 11.47 -9.61
N GLU A 237 3.58 11.79 -8.50
CA GLU A 237 4.50 10.87 -7.80
C GLU A 237 3.83 9.57 -7.29
N ARG A 238 2.49 9.52 -7.23
CA ARG A 238 1.75 8.32 -6.80
C ARG A 238 1.51 7.32 -7.93
N HIS A 239 1.64 7.76 -9.19
CA HIS A 239 1.31 6.95 -10.37
C HIS A 239 2.06 5.62 -10.38
N HIS A 240 3.40 5.67 -10.21
CA HIS A 240 4.23 4.47 -10.22
C HIS A 240 3.87 3.50 -9.08
N ARG A 241 3.59 4.00 -7.87
CA ARG A 241 3.12 3.16 -6.75
C ARG A 241 1.83 2.44 -7.12
N VAL A 242 0.84 3.17 -7.63
CA VAL A 242 -0.47 2.59 -7.98
C VAL A 242 -0.29 1.46 -9.00
N LEU A 243 0.48 1.69 -10.07
CA LEU A 243 0.75 0.62 -11.04
C LEU A 243 1.42 -0.61 -10.40
N MET A 244 2.34 -0.42 -9.46
CA MET A 244 2.98 -1.53 -8.75
C MET A 244 2.01 -2.26 -7.82
N GLN A 245 1.11 -1.54 -7.14
CA GLN A 245 0.08 -2.09 -6.27
C GLN A 245 -0.83 -3.03 -7.06
N GLU A 246 -1.38 -2.54 -8.17
CA GLU A 246 -2.25 -3.28 -9.09
C GLU A 246 -1.52 -4.47 -9.72
N PHE A 247 -0.29 -4.26 -10.19
CA PHE A 247 0.52 -5.33 -10.76
C PHE A 247 0.83 -6.45 -9.75
N ALA A 248 1.10 -6.12 -8.49
CA ALA A 248 1.30 -7.12 -7.44
C ALA A 248 0.06 -7.99 -7.24
N TYR A 249 -1.12 -7.36 -7.22
CA TYR A 249 -2.41 -8.06 -7.20
C TYR A 249 -2.53 -9.00 -8.41
N TRP A 250 -2.32 -8.50 -9.63
CA TRP A 250 -2.44 -9.29 -10.86
C TRP A 250 -1.56 -10.53 -10.81
N ILE A 251 -0.30 -10.40 -10.38
CA ILE A 251 0.63 -11.52 -10.27
C ILE A 251 0.15 -12.57 -9.26
N ILE A 252 -0.13 -12.15 -8.02
CA ILE A 252 -0.44 -13.08 -6.92
C ILE A 252 -1.73 -13.83 -7.21
N SER A 253 -2.78 -13.12 -7.62
CA SER A 253 -4.09 -13.73 -7.94
C SER A 253 -4.04 -14.63 -9.18
N THR A 254 -3.18 -14.32 -10.17
CA THR A 254 -2.94 -15.20 -11.33
C THR A 254 -2.21 -16.47 -10.92
N ALA A 255 -1.18 -16.37 -10.07
CA ALA A 255 -0.45 -17.52 -9.54
C ALA A 255 -1.34 -18.44 -8.70
N TRP A 256 -2.37 -17.88 -8.05
CA TRP A 256 -3.42 -18.63 -7.35
C TRP A 256 -4.51 -19.20 -8.24
N ASN A 257 -4.45 -18.98 -9.57
CA ASN A 257 -5.49 -19.35 -10.54
C ASN A 257 -6.87 -18.77 -10.22
N LEU A 258 -6.94 -17.60 -9.59
CA LEU A 258 -8.20 -16.91 -9.29
C LEU A 258 -8.69 -16.07 -10.46
N GLN A 259 -7.78 -15.65 -11.34
CA GLN A 259 -8.12 -14.79 -12.47
C GLN A 259 -9.13 -15.44 -13.42
N GLU A 260 -8.93 -16.69 -13.84
CA GLU A 260 -9.91 -17.40 -14.68
C GLU A 260 -11.35 -17.39 -14.14
N PRO A 261 -11.64 -17.86 -12.91
CA PRO A 261 -13.00 -17.92 -12.38
C PRO A 261 -13.58 -16.57 -11.92
N TYR A 262 -12.76 -15.67 -11.36
CA TYR A 262 -13.24 -14.48 -10.65
C TYR A 262 -12.77 -13.15 -11.28
N GLY A 263 -11.66 -13.15 -11.99
CA GLY A 263 -11.09 -11.96 -12.62
C GLY A 263 -11.94 -11.34 -13.71
N PRO A 264 -11.73 -10.05 -14.06
CA PRO A 264 -12.44 -9.38 -15.15
C PRO A 264 -12.37 -10.17 -16.46
N GLN A 265 -13.43 -10.09 -17.26
CA GLN A 265 -13.52 -10.76 -18.56
C GLN A 265 -13.08 -9.80 -19.67
N GLY A 266 -12.40 -10.30 -20.70
CA GLY A 266 -12.00 -9.52 -21.88
C GLY A 266 -10.50 -9.25 -22.01
N GLY A 267 -9.76 -9.25 -20.89
CA GLY A 267 -8.30 -9.10 -20.90
C GLY A 267 -7.83 -7.69 -21.30
N ASP A 268 -8.66 -6.68 -21.07
CA ASP A 268 -8.39 -5.29 -21.48
C ASP A 268 -7.24 -4.65 -20.68
N GLU A 269 -7.10 -5.03 -19.41
CA GLU A 269 -6.04 -4.57 -18.50
C GLU A 269 -4.94 -5.62 -18.30
N TRP A 270 -5.32 -6.87 -18.02
CA TRP A 270 -4.39 -7.96 -17.74
C TRP A 270 -4.72 -9.19 -18.57
N THR A 271 -3.72 -9.77 -19.25
CA THR A 271 -3.93 -10.82 -20.26
C THR A 271 -3.54 -12.23 -19.80
N ILE A 272 -2.86 -12.37 -18.66
CA ILE A 272 -2.40 -13.67 -18.14
C ILE A 272 -3.44 -14.20 -17.15
N ARG A 273 -3.92 -15.43 -17.32
CA ARG A 273 -5.14 -15.88 -16.64
C ARG A 273 -4.93 -17.01 -15.63
N ASN A 274 -3.82 -17.72 -15.72
CA ASN A 274 -3.50 -18.85 -14.86
C ASN A 274 -1.99 -18.92 -14.55
N ALA A 275 -1.64 -19.71 -13.56
CA ALA A 275 -0.28 -19.87 -13.07
C ALA A 275 0.68 -20.43 -14.12
N SER A 276 0.21 -21.33 -14.98
CA SER A 276 1.05 -21.92 -16.05
C SER A 276 1.46 -20.86 -17.06
N ASP A 277 0.50 -20.05 -17.53
CA ASP A 277 0.78 -18.96 -18.47
C ASP A 277 1.67 -17.89 -17.82
N LEU A 278 1.52 -17.67 -16.51
CA LEU A 278 2.36 -16.75 -15.75
C LEU A 278 3.82 -17.23 -15.67
N GLU A 279 4.03 -18.50 -15.36
CA GLU A 279 5.35 -19.13 -15.35
C GLU A 279 6.01 -19.06 -16.74
N ASP A 280 5.24 -19.34 -17.80
CA ASP A 280 5.74 -19.32 -19.18
C ASP A 280 6.10 -17.91 -19.66
N LYS A 281 5.30 -16.89 -19.33
CA LYS A 281 5.48 -15.51 -19.81
C LYS A 281 6.41 -14.67 -18.95
N LEU A 282 6.41 -14.88 -17.63
CA LEU A 282 7.21 -14.14 -16.66
C LEU A 282 8.05 -15.08 -15.76
N PRO A 283 8.88 -15.98 -16.33
CA PRO A 283 9.55 -17.03 -15.56
C PRO A 283 10.45 -16.51 -14.44
N GLU A 284 11.20 -15.43 -14.70
CA GLU A 284 12.10 -14.82 -13.72
C GLU A 284 11.34 -14.26 -12.51
N PHE A 285 10.21 -13.58 -12.73
CA PHE A 285 9.41 -13.03 -11.64
C PHE A 285 8.54 -14.10 -10.98
N TYR A 286 8.14 -15.14 -11.71
CA TYR A 286 7.49 -16.30 -11.14
C TYR A 286 8.41 -17.04 -10.16
N GLU A 287 9.71 -17.14 -10.45
CA GLU A 287 10.69 -17.65 -9.49
C GLU A 287 10.77 -16.78 -8.22
N VAL A 288 10.78 -15.45 -8.36
CA VAL A 288 10.71 -14.51 -7.22
C VAL A 288 9.44 -14.74 -6.40
N TYR A 289 8.28 -14.85 -7.05
CA TYR A 289 7.01 -15.18 -6.40
C TYR A 289 7.12 -16.52 -5.63
N GLN A 290 7.65 -17.57 -6.25
CA GLN A 290 7.78 -18.89 -5.62
C GLN A 290 8.75 -18.91 -4.44
N GLN A 291 9.73 -18.01 -4.40
CA GLN A 291 10.69 -17.90 -3.29
C GLN A 291 10.16 -17.01 -2.14
N THR A 292 9.15 -16.18 -2.41
CA THR A 292 8.55 -15.22 -1.47
C THR A 292 7.09 -15.61 -1.17
N VAL A 293 6.13 -15.02 -1.87
CA VAL A 293 4.69 -15.22 -1.67
C VAL A 293 4.29 -16.69 -1.71
N GLY A 294 4.80 -17.47 -2.67
CA GLY A 294 4.52 -18.91 -2.79
C GLY A 294 5.01 -19.75 -1.61
N ARG A 295 5.89 -19.20 -0.75
CA ARG A 295 6.32 -19.83 0.51
C ARG A 295 5.68 -19.24 1.75
N THR A 296 5.02 -18.09 1.67
CA THR A 296 4.47 -17.41 2.85
C THR A 296 2.95 -17.31 2.84
N MET A 297 2.30 -17.53 1.70
CA MET A 297 0.86 -17.31 1.54
C MET A 297 0.23 -18.39 0.66
N VAL A 298 -1.07 -18.59 0.82
CA VAL A 298 -1.87 -19.44 -0.07
C VAL A 298 -3.13 -18.71 -0.51
N ALA A 299 -3.78 -19.20 -1.57
CA ALA A 299 -5.09 -18.70 -1.96
C ALA A 299 -6.15 -19.01 -0.88
N PRO A 300 -7.12 -18.11 -0.63
CA PRO A 300 -8.29 -18.46 0.15
C PRO A 300 -9.02 -19.68 -0.45
N SER A 301 -9.71 -20.43 0.41
CA SER A 301 -10.43 -21.62 -0.02
C SER A 301 -11.59 -21.26 -0.94
N SER A 302 -11.92 -22.16 -1.87
CA SER A 302 -13.08 -21.98 -2.75
C SER A 302 -14.40 -21.87 -1.98
N GLU A 303 -14.50 -22.51 -0.81
CA GLU A 303 -15.67 -22.41 0.07
C GLU A 303 -15.83 -20.98 0.59
N THR A 304 -14.76 -20.38 1.14
CA THR A 304 -14.79 -18.99 1.60
C THR A 304 -15.02 -18.00 0.46
N LEU A 305 -14.43 -18.22 -0.72
CA LEU A 305 -14.69 -17.36 -1.89
C LEU A 305 -16.16 -17.44 -2.34
N GLN A 306 -16.80 -18.62 -2.30
CA GLN A 306 -18.22 -18.79 -2.62
C GLN A 306 -19.16 -18.18 -1.58
N GLU A 307 -18.73 -18.08 -0.32
CA GLU A 307 -19.47 -17.30 0.70
C GLU A 307 -19.46 -15.81 0.38
N ILE A 308 -18.37 -15.28 -0.24
CA ILE A 308 -18.28 -13.87 -0.63
C ILE A 308 -19.16 -13.60 -1.85
N GLY A 309 -19.08 -14.45 -2.88
CA GLY A 309 -19.85 -14.24 -4.08
C GLY A 309 -19.64 -15.31 -5.16
N PRO A 310 -20.45 -15.24 -6.23
CA PRO A 310 -20.34 -16.16 -7.36
C PRO A 310 -19.05 -15.94 -8.19
N THR A 311 -18.73 -16.93 -9.01
CA THR A 311 -17.77 -16.75 -10.12
C THR A 311 -18.35 -15.83 -11.20
N ARG A 312 -17.51 -15.26 -12.06
CA ARG A 312 -17.99 -14.41 -13.19
C ARG A 312 -18.92 -15.15 -14.15
N ALA A 313 -18.70 -16.45 -14.31
CA ALA A 313 -19.54 -17.30 -15.15
C ALA A 313 -20.95 -17.52 -14.55
N GLU A 314 -21.07 -17.48 -13.22
CA GLU A 314 -22.34 -17.58 -12.51
C GLU A 314 -23.07 -16.22 -12.46
N GLU A 315 -22.36 -15.10 -12.38
CA GLU A 315 -22.94 -13.75 -12.47
C GLU A 315 -23.65 -13.47 -13.80
N SER A 316 -23.21 -14.14 -14.87
CA SER A 316 -23.72 -13.94 -16.23
C SER A 316 -24.98 -14.76 -16.57
N GLN A 317 -25.50 -15.54 -15.61
CA GLN A 317 -26.67 -16.43 -15.76
C GLN A 317 -27.94 -15.83 -15.18
#